data_AF-A0A858CKS8-F1
#
_entry.id   AF-A0A858CKS8-F1
#
_cell.length_a   1.000
_cell.length_b   1.000
_cell.length_c   1.000
_cell.angle_alpha   90.00
_cell.angle_beta   90.00
_cell.angle_gamma   90.00
#
_symmetry.space_group_name_H-M   'P 1'
#
loop_
_entity.id
_entity.type
_entity.pdbx_description
1 polymer ?
#
loop_
_entity_poly.entity_id
_entity_poly.type
_entity_poly.pdbx_seq_one_letter_code
_entity_poly.pdbx_strand_id
1 'polypeptide(L)'
;MTQSDDDPLALATRSGLPDALRVLVKELPRAGWESDPGFKGIASFWMERHLLFRQIMDTLAEETELRLDAKISAEKLGARVSRFGGMLIETLHEHHSIEDSIYFPKMRLLEPRLLRGFDMLDKDHHALDDWLDRFSIAAKIVVEDPTRDSTWAFHAEIERLAPLLERHLTDEEDLIVPVVLKTGLK
;
A
#
# COMPACT_ATOMS: atom_id res chain seq x y z
N MET A 1 -3.99 20.05 12.53
CA MET A 1 -4.91 20.60 11.51
C MET A 1 -5.82 19.48 11.10
N THR A 2 -7.12 19.64 11.33
CA THR A 2 -8.13 18.65 10.95
C THR A 2 -8.16 18.55 9.42
N GLN A 3 -7.82 17.40 8.85
CA GLN A 3 -8.24 17.09 7.48
C GLN A 3 -9.76 17.28 7.45
N SER A 4 -10.28 18.12 6.55
CA SER A 4 -11.73 18.21 6.41
C SER A 4 -12.19 16.89 5.82
N ASP A 5 -13.15 16.24 6.47
CA ASP A 5 -13.86 15.05 5.97
C ASP A 5 -14.52 15.27 4.57
N ASP A 6 -14.47 16.50 4.06
CA ASP A 6 -14.96 16.93 2.73
C ASP A 6 -13.90 16.92 1.60
N ASP A 7 -12.65 16.47 1.82
CA ASP A 7 -11.70 16.32 0.70
C ASP A 7 -12.10 15.09 -0.14
N PRO A 8 -12.56 15.25 -1.40
CA PRO A 8 -12.95 14.12 -2.25
C PRO A 8 -11.78 13.20 -2.63
N LEU A 9 -10.53 13.60 -2.32
CA LEU A 9 -9.33 12.80 -2.51
C LEU A 9 -8.85 12.10 -1.23
N ALA A 10 -9.56 12.23 -0.10
CA ALA A 10 -9.18 11.56 1.13
C ALA A 10 -9.17 10.03 0.96
N LEU A 11 -8.09 9.38 1.39
CA LEU A 11 -7.91 7.92 1.28
C LEU A 11 -9.06 7.14 1.91
N ALA A 12 -9.55 7.60 3.05
CA ALA A 12 -10.57 6.92 3.84
C ALA A 12 -11.94 6.82 3.14
N THR A 13 -12.22 7.69 2.17
CA THR A 13 -13.56 7.80 1.56
C THR A 13 -13.57 7.65 0.05
N ARG A 14 -12.44 7.87 -0.64
CA ARG A 14 -12.41 7.82 -2.10
C ARG A 14 -12.51 6.38 -2.62
N SER A 15 -13.33 6.19 -3.66
CA SER A 15 -13.46 4.90 -4.35
C SER A 15 -12.49 4.73 -5.52
N GLY A 16 -11.75 5.79 -5.88
CA GLY A 16 -10.70 5.77 -6.90
C GLY A 16 -10.39 7.15 -7.47
N LEU A 17 -9.44 7.20 -8.40
CA LEU A 17 -9.01 8.44 -9.04
C LEU A 17 -10.16 9.18 -9.76
N PRO A 18 -10.28 10.51 -9.61
CA PRO A 18 -11.14 11.32 -10.46
C PRO A 18 -10.64 11.31 -11.91
N ASP A 19 -11.53 11.58 -12.86
CA ASP A 19 -11.21 11.53 -14.30
C ASP A 19 -10.01 12.39 -14.71
N ALA A 20 -9.81 13.53 -14.05
CA ALA A 20 -8.68 14.42 -14.30
C ALA A 20 -7.31 13.78 -13.97
N LEU A 21 -7.27 12.83 -13.03
CA LEU A 21 -6.06 12.11 -12.65
C LEU A 21 -5.89 10.79 -13.43
N ARG A 22 -6.91 10.36 -14.17
CA ARG A 22 -6.87 9.14 -14.99
C ARG A 22 -6.40 9.38 -16.42
N VAL A 23 -5.93 10.58 -16.75
CA VAL A 23 -5.58 10.97 -18.12
C VAL A 23 -4.52 10.05 -18.73
N LEU A 24 -3.48 9.69 -17.97
CA LEU A 24 -2.41 8.82 -18.49
C LEU A 24 -2.79 7.35 -18.54
N VAL A 25 -3.48 6.79 -17.55
CA VAL A 25 -3.94 5.40 -17.65
C VAL A 25 -4.99 5.19 -18.75
N LYS A 26 -5.70 6.26 -19.17
CA LYS A 26 -6.54 6.24 -20.38
C LYS A 26 -5.71 6.23 -21.67
N GLU A 27 -4.58 6.94 -21.70
CA GLU A 27 -3.62 6.94 -22.83
C GLU A 27 -2.84 5.61 -22.92
N LEU A 28 -2.44 5.05 -21.77
CA LEU A 28 -1.66 3.83 -21.60
C LEU A 28 -2.38 2.87 -20.63
N PRO A 29 -3.36 2.09 -21.13
CA PRO A 29 -4.14 1.18 -20.28
C PRO A 29 -3.31 0.06 -19.66
N ARG A 30 -3.67 -0.33 -18.43
CA ARG A 30 -3.06 -1.45 -17.66
C ARG A 30 -2.79 -2.71 -18.49
N ALA A 31 -3.74 -3.10 -19.33
CA ALA A 31 -3.64 -4.31 -20.16
C ALA A 31 -2.44 -4.32 -21.13
N GLY A 32 -1.87 -3.16 -21.46
CA GLY A 32 -0.72 -3.03 -22.36
C GLY A 32 0.63 -2.90 -21.64
N TRP A 33 0.66 -2.69 -20.32
CA TRP A 33 1.88 -2.31 -19.60
C TRP A 33 2.99 -3.35 -19.74
N GLU A 34 2.71 -4.63 -19.48
CA GLU A 34 3.74 -5.68 -19.52
C GLU A 34 4.37 -5.87 -20.91
N SER A 35 3.67 -5.48 -21.97
CA SER A 35 4.18 -5.53 -23.34
C SER A 35 4.97 -4.29 -23.74
N ASP A 36 4.94 -3.22 -22.94
CA ASP A 36 5.66 -1.98 -23.22
C ASP A 36 7.18 -2.17 -22.98
N PRO A 37 8.05 -1.76 -23.92
CA PRO A 37 9.50 -1.86 -23.75
C PRO A 37 10.04 -1.14 -22.50
N GLY A 38 9.37 -0.09 -22.03
CA GLY A 38 9.70 0.68 -20.83
C GLY A 38 9.24 0.03 -19.53
N PHE A 39 8.51 -1.08 -19.58
CA PHE A 39 8.00 -1.75 -18.38
C PHE A 39 9.11 -2.42 -17.56
N LYS A 40 10.11 -3.00 -18.24
CA LYS A 40 11.26 -3.61 -17.57
C LYS A 40 12.08 -2.55 -16.85
N GLY A 41 12.31 -2.73 -15.56
CA GLY A 41 13.08 -1.81 -14.72
C GLY A 41 12.21 -1.24 -13.62
N ILE A 42 12.11 0.10 -13.55
CA ILE A 42 11.38 0.77 -12.48
C ILE A 42 9.92 0.32 -12.42
N ALA A 43 9.19 0.28 -13.55
CA ALA A 43 7.76 -0.04 -13.53
C ALA A 43 7.50 -1.48 -13.03
N SER A 44 8.21 -2.47 -13.55
CA SER A 44 8.09 -3.86 -13.07
C SER A 44 8.49 -4.01 -11.61
N PHE A 45 9.59 -3.37 -11.19
CA PHE A 45 10.02 -3.37 -9.80
C PHE A 45 8.96 -2.77 -8.86
N TRP A 46 8.35 -1.65 -9.26
CA TRP A 46 7.27 -1.02 -8.50
C TRP A 46 6.09 -1.98 -8.29
N MET A 47 5.63 -2.61 -9.37
CA MET A 47 4.55 -3.59 -9.33
C MET A 47 4.90 -4.81 -8.47
N GLU A 48 6.14 -5.30 -8.53
CA GLU A 48 6.62 -6.41 -7.70
C GLU A 48 6.58 -6.06 -6.20
N ARG A 49 6.94 -4.83 -5.83
CA ARG A 49 6.83 -4.34 -4.44
C ARG A 49 5.39 -4.27 -3.98
N HIS A 50 4.50 -3.74 -4.81
CA HIS A 50 3.08 -3.67 -4.47
C HIS A 50 2.45 -5.06 -4.33
N LEU A 51 2.83 -6.00 -5.20
CA LEU A 51 2.39 -7.38 -5.11
C LEU A 51 2.86 -8.05 -3.82
N LEU A 52 4.09 -7.78 -3.38
CA LEU A 52 4.61 -8.27 -2.10
C LEU A 52 3.76 -7.78 -0.92
N PHE A 53 3.39 -6.49 -0.88
CA PHE A 53 2.57 -5.95 0.21
C PHE A 53 1.20 -6.63 0.28
N ARG A 54 0.54 -6.80 -0.88
CA ARG A 54 -0.74 -7.52 -0.97
C ARG A 54 -0.61 -8.95 -0.43
N GLN A 55 0.41 -9.68 -0.89
CA GLN A 55 0.65 -11.05 -0.45
C GLN A 55 0.92 -11.16 1.06
N ILE A 56 1.66 -10.21 1.64
CA ILE A 56 1.90 -10.19 3.08
C ILE A 56 0.60 -9.93 3.85
N MET A 57 -0.21 -8.95 3.43
CA MET A 57 -1.49 -8.65 4.05
C MET A 57 -2.44 -9.85 4.01
N ASP A 58 -2.58 -10.49 2.85
CA ASP A 58 -3.41 -11.69 2.67
C ASP A 58 -2.91 -12.83 3.57
N THR A 59 -1.59 -13.08 3.59
CA THR A 59 -1.01 -14.14 4.43
C THR A 59 -1.28 -13.90 5.92
N LEU A 60 -1.16 -12.65 6.39
CA LEU A 60 -1.42 -12.33 7.79
C LEU A 60 -2.89 -12.48 8.14
N ALA A 61 -3.80 -12.06 7.26
CA ALA A 61 -5.24 -12.28 7.43
C ALA A 61 -5.54 -13.78 7.57
N GLU A 62 -5.11 -14.59 6.60
CA GLU A 62 -5.32 -16.04 6.58
C GLU A 62 -4.76 -16.72 7.84
N GLU A 63 -3.54 -16.39 8.27
CA GLU A 63 -2.93 -17.01 9.46
C GLU A 63 -3.70 -16.63 10.74
N THR A 64 -4.22 -15.40 10.84
CA THR A 64 -5.07 -15.02 11.98
C THR A 64 -6.44 -15.71 11.97
N GLU A 65 -7.07 -15.88 10.81
CA GLU A 65 -8.31 -16.66 10.67
C GLU A 65 -8.09 -18.14 11.06
N LEU A 66 -7.02 -18.76 10.56
CA LEU A 66 -6.64 -20.12 10.94
C LEU A 66 -6.43 -20.26 12.44
N ARG A 67 -5.83 -19.25 13.09
CA ARG A 67 -5.65 -19.23 14.55
C ARG A 67 -6.98 -19.10 15.28
N LEU A 68 -7.89 -18.26 14.81
CA LEU A 68 -9.23 -18.07 15.37
C LEU A 68 -10.09 -19.34 15.23
N ASP A 69 -9.89 -20.10 14.16
CA ASP A 69 -10.50 -21.42 13.94
C ASP A 69 -9.81 -22.57 14.69
N ALA A 70 -8.78 -22.28 15.51
CA ALA A 70 -7.95 -23.25 16.21
C ALA A 70 -7.26 -24.29 15.28
N LYS A 71 -7.01 -23.92 14.01
CA LYS A 71 -6.32 -24.76 13.02
C LYS A 71 -4.79 -24.66 13.10
N ILE A 72 -4.27 -23.60 13.72
CA ILE A 72 -2.84 -23.44 14.01
C ILE A 72 -2.61 -23.06 15.48
N SER A 73 -1.41 -23.35 15.98
CA SER A 73 -1.02 -22.99 17.33
C SER A 73 -0.71 -21.49 17.47
N ALA A 74 -0.77 -21.01 18.70
CA ALA A 74 -0.42 -19.65 19.07
C ALA A 74 1.04 -19.30 18.72
N GLU A 75 1.97 -20.24 18.94
CA GLU A 75 3.39 -20.08 18.63
C GLU A 75 3.61 -19.97 17.13
N LYS A 76 2.87 -20.75 16.33
CA LYS A 76 2.94 -20.66 14.87
C LYS A 76 2.46 -19.30 14.38
N LEU A 77 1.33 -18.78 14.90
CA LEU A 77 0.88 -17.44 14.57
C LEU A 77 1.94 -16.39 14.97
N GLY A 78 2.44 -16.41 16.20
CA GLY A 78 3.44 -15.45 16.68
C GLY A 78 4.69 -15.39 15.78
N ALA A 79 5.21 -16.56 15.36
CA ALA A 79 6.35 -16.62 14.44
C ALA A 79 6.02 -16.03 13.06
N ARG A 80 4.79 -16.22 12.56
CA ARG A 80 4.31 -15.66 11.29
C ARG A 80 4.16 -14.16 11.36
N VAL A 81 3.50 -13.65 12.40
CA VAL A 81 3.31 -12.21 12.63
C VAL A 81 4.65 -11.50 12.80
N SER A 82 5.56 -12.05 13.61
CA SER A 82 6.88 -11.47 13.82
C SER A 82 7.66 -11.35 12.51
N ARG A 83 7.64 -12.39 11.66
CA ARG A 83 8.34 -12.38 10.38
C ARG A 83 7.68 -11.46 9.36
N PHE A 84 6.39 -11.66 9.09
CA PHE A 84 5.71 -11.00 7.98
C PHE A 84 5.24 -9.59 8.34
N GLY A 85 4.77 -9.38 9.57
CA GLY A 85 4.41 -8.04 10.06
C GLY A 85 5.62 -7.11 10.10
N GLY A 86 6.75 -7.59 10.64
CA GLY A 86 8.01 -6.83 10.63
C GLY A 86 8.49 -6.51 9.22
N MET A 87 8.44 -7.49 8.32
CA MET A 87 8.77 -7.30 6.90
C MET A 87 7.87 -6.23 6.25
N LEU A 88 6.55 -6.30 6.43
CA LEU A 88 5.61 -5.31 5.87
C LEU A 88 5.97 -3.89 6.28
N ILE A 89 6.10 -3.65 7.59
CA ILE A 89 6.34 -2.31 8.15
C ILE A 89 7.66 -1.73 7.63
N GLU A 90 8.74 -2.50 7.73
CA GLU A 90 10.07 -2.04 7.29
C GLU A 90 10.08 -1.73 5.79
N THR A 91 9.55 -2.65 4.99
CA THR A 91 9.63 -2.56 3.53
C THR A 91 8.67 -1.53 2.94
N LEU A 92 7.54 -1.25 3.59
CA LEU A 92 6.58 -0.23 3.17
C LEU A 92 7.06 1.17 3.57
N HIS A 93 7.62 1.35 4.77
CA HIS A 93 8.23 2.63 5.15
C HIS A 93 9.41 3.01 4.24
N GLU A 94 10.29 2.07 3.91
CA GLU A 94 11.40 2.32 2.98
C GLU A 94 10.87 2.70 1.58
N HIS A 95 9.83 2.00 1.12
CA HIS A 95 9.18 2.26 -0.16
C HIS A 95 8.62 3.68 -0.25
N HIS A 96 7.73 4.08 0.67
CA HIS A 96 7.17 5.44 0.71
C HIS A 96 8.27 6.50 0.83
N SER A 97 9.29 6.25 1.66
CA SER A 97 10.40 7.20 1.81
C SER A 97 11.16 7.45 0.50
N ILE A 98 11.41 6.39 -0.28
CA ILE A 98 12.07 6.50 -1.59
C ILE A 98 11.16 7.23 -2.59
N GLU A 99 9.86 6.97 -2.55
CA GLU A 99 8.88 7.64 -3.42
C GLU A 99 8.85 9.14 -3.19
N ASP A 100 8.64 9.54 -1.94
CA ASP A 100 8.51 10.94 -1.55
C ASP A 100 9.79 11.74 -1.80
N SER A 101 10.95 11.13 -1.50
CA SER A 101 12.24 11.83 -1.56
C SER A 101 12.91 11.78 -2.93
N ILE A 102 12.63 10.77 -3.76
CA ILE A 102 13.35 10.55 -5.02
C ILE A 102 12.43 10.59 -6.23
N TYR A 103 11.35 9.80 -6.23
CA TYR A 103 10.57 9.57 -7.45
C TYR A 103 9.50 10.63 -7.70
N PHE A 104 8.67 10.96 -6.70
CA PHE A 104 7.64 11.99 -6.84
C PHE A 104 8.22 13.35 -7.28
N PRO A 105 9.35 13.85 -6.71
CA PRO A 105 9.96 15.09 -7.19
C PRO A 105 10.31 15.07 -8.68
N LYS A 106 10.84 13.95 -9.19
CA LYS A 106 11.17 13.80 -10.62
C LYS A 106 9.91 13.72 -11.48
N MET A 107 8.93 12.92 -11.07
CA MET A 107 7.69 12.72 -11.82
C MET A 107 6.83 13.98 -11.90
N ARG A 108 6.83 14.81 -10.85
CA ARG A 108 6.20 16.14 -10.86
C ARG A 108 6.75 17.05 -11.95
N LEU A 109 8.05 16.96 -12.26
CA LEU A 109 8.68 17.72 -13.35
C LEU A 109 8.33 17.15 -14.73
N LEU A 110 8.20 15.81 -14.82
CA LEU A 110 7.98 15.11 -16.09
C LEU A 110 6.50 15.11 -16.52
N GLU A 111 5.55 15.06 -15.59
CA GLU A 111 4.11 15.06 -15.89
C GLU A 111 3.35 16.07 -15.00
N PRO A 112 3.36 17.36 -15.36
CA PRO A 112 2.68 18.40 -14.59
C PRO A 112 1.15 18.24 -14.51
N ARG A 113 0.52 17.46 -15.41
CA ARG A 113 -0.94 17.22 -15.35
C ARG A 113 -1.32 16.38 -14.12
N LEU A 114 -0.38 15.64 -13.54
CA LEU A 114 -0.60 14.74 -12.40
C LEU A 114 -0.09 15.29 -11.06
N LEU A 115 0.31 16.57 -10.97
CA LEU A 115 0.78 17.17 -9.72
C LEU A 115 -0.16 16.93 -8.54
N ARG A 116 -1.47 17.10 -8.76
CA ARG A 116 -2.50 16.84 -7.74
C ARG A 116 -2.59 15.36 -7.34
N GLY A 117 -2.22 14.44 -8.23
CA GLY A 117 -2.14 13.02 -7.92
C GLY A 117 -0.96 12.73 -6.99
N PHE A 118 0.22 13.31 -7.26
CA PHE A 118 1.37 13.16 -6.37
C PHE A 118 1.15 13.84 -5.01
N ASP A 119 0.45 14.98 -4.96
CA ASP A 119 0.05 15.61 -3.68
C ASP A 119 -0.95 14.74 -2.90
N MET A 120 -1.75 13.92 -3.59
CA MET A 120 -2.68 13.00 -2.97
C MET A 120 -1.95 11.78 -2.40
N LEU A 121 -1.03 11.17 -3.17
CA LEU A 121 -0.25 10.02 -2.70
C LEU A 121 0.63 10.35 -1.49
N ASP A 122 1.28 11.52 -1.49
CA ASP A 122 2.04 12.03 -0.33
C ASP A 122 1.17 12.15 0.94
N LYS A 123 -0.08 12.64 0.79
CA LYS A 123 -1.05 12.65 1.90
C LYS A 123 -1.51 11.27 2.31
N ASP A 124 -1.58 10.32 1.39
CA ASP A 124 -1.94 8.93 1.69
C ASP A 124 -0.87 8.27 2.54
N HIS A 125 0.41 8.50 2.26
CA HIS A 125 1.51 7.99 3.07
C HIS A 125 1.35 8.43 4.54
N HIS A 126 1.13 9.73 4.76
CA HIS A 126 0.86 10.26 6.10
C HIS A 126 -0.41 9.69 6.74
N ALA A 127 -1.47 9.45 5.96
CA ALA A 127 -2.68 8.82 6.49
C ALA A 127 -2.43 7.36 6.88
N LEU A 128 -1.63 6.63 6.09
CA LEU A 128 -1.28 5.23 6.33
C LEU A 128 -0.37 5.05 7.55
N ASP A 129 0.51 6.01 7.85
CA ASP A 129 1.39 5.96 9.04
C ASP A 129 0.60 5.68 10.34
N ASP A 130 -0.51 6.39 10.56
CA ASP A 130 -1.37 6.19 11.74
C ASP A 130 -1.98 4.78 11.80
N TRP A 131 -2.26 4.17 10.65
CA TRP A 131 -2.78 2.80 10.57
C TRP A 131 -1.68 1.75 10.74
N LEU A 132 -0.49 2.01 10.20
CA LEU A 132 0.69 1.16 10.36
C LEU A 132 1.16 1.13 11.81
N ASP A 133 1.05 2.23 12.54
CA ASP A 133 1.31 2.28 13.98
C ASP A 133 0.34 1.39 14.77
N ARG A 134 -0.96 1.47 14.46
CA ARG A 134 -1.99 0.61 15.09
C ARG A 134 -1.75 -0.87 14.80
N PHE A 135 -1.49 -1.19 13.53
CA PHE A 135 -1.12 -2.52 13.09
C PHE A 135 0.12 -3.02 13.85
N SER A 136 1.16 -2.21 13.97
CA SER A 136 2.41 -2.55 14.66
C SER A 136 2.20 -2.84 16.15
N ILE A 137 1.37 -2.03 16.81
CA ILE A 137 1.00 -2.23 18.22
C ILE A 137 0.25 -3.55 18.38
N ALA A 138 -0.76 -3.82 17.55
CA ALA A 138 -1.53 -5.06 17.61
C ALA A 138 -0.68 -6.29 17.27
N ALA A 139 0.22 -6.19 16.28
CA ALA A 139 1.17 -7.23 15.91
C ALA A 139 2.08 -7.58 17.09
N LYS A 140 2.60 -6.57 17.81
CA LYS A 140 3.42 -6.79 19.01
C LYS A 140 2.62 -7.50 20.10
N ILE A 141 1.39 -7.05 20.37
CA ILE A 141 0.53 -7.65 21.40
C ILE A 141 0.24 -9.12 21.10
N VAL A 142 -0.14 -9.47 19.88
CA VAL A 142 -0.44 -10.87 19.53
C VAL A 142 0.82 -11.75 19.53
N VAL A 143 2.00 -11.20 19.27
CA VAL A 143 3.28 -11.92 19.40
C VAL A 143 3.63 -12.20 20.86
N GLU A 144 3.42 -11.22 21.75
CA GLU A 144 3.75 -11.32 23.19
C GLU A 144 2.72 -12.16 23.97
N ASP A 145 1.43 -12.04 23.64
CA ASP A 145 0.32 -12.74 24.31
C ASP A 145 -0.73 -13.24 23.29
N PRO A 146 -0.51 -14.38 22.61
CA PRO A 146 -1.33 -14.90 21.51
C PRO A 146 -2.66 -15.57 21.95
N THR A 147 -3.45 -14.84 22.75
CA THR A 147 -4.83 -15.20 23.11
C THR A 147 -5.77 -15.11 21.92
N ARG A 148 -7.00 -15.64 22.08
CA ARG A 148 -8.06 -15.47 21.07
C ARG A 148 -8.39 -13.99 20.87
N ASP A 149 -8.41 -13.21 21.95
CA ASP A 149 -8.79 -11.79 21.92
C ASP A 149 -7.72 -10.93 21.26
N SER A 150 -6.43 -11.17 21.54
CA SER A 150 -5.35 -10.46 20.85
C SER A 150 -5.24 -10.84 19.38
N THR A 151 -5.52 -12.11 19.04
CA THR A 151 -5.61 -12.55 17.63
C THR A 151 -6.74 -11.82 16.92
N TRP A 152 -7.92 -11.73 17.53
CA TRP A 152 -9.06 -11.00 16.96
C TRP A 152 -8.76 -9.50 16.81
N ALA A 153 -8.13 -8.88 17.81
CA ALA A 153 -7.73 -7.48 17.74
C ALA A 153 -6.74 -7.22 16.59
N PHE A 154 -5.75 -8.10 16.40
CA PHE A 154 -4.81 -7.98 15.29
C PHE A 154 -5.48 -8.19 13.93
N HIS A 155 -6.34 -9.21 13.79
CA HIS A 155 -7.15 -9.42 12.59
C HIS A 155 -8.00 -8.18 12.24
N ALA A 156 -8.64 -7.55 13.23
CA ALA A 156 -9.44 -6.35 13.02
C ALA A 156 -8.61 -5.15 12.52
N GLU A 157 -7.34 -5.01 12.92
CA GLU A 157 -6.45 -3.99 12.36
C GLU A 157 -6.03 -4.31 10.92
N ILE A 158 -5.82 -5.60 10.58
CA ILE A 158 -5.60 -6.02 9.19
C ILE A 158 -6.81 -5.65 8.31
N GLU A 159 -8.02 -5.97 8.75
CA GLU A 159 -9.27 -5.65 8.02
C GLU A 159 -9.48 -4.14 7.82
N ARG A 160 -8.95 -3.31 8.72
CA ARG A 160 -9.02 -1.84 8.60
C ARG A 160 -7.95 -1.29 7.66
N LEU A 161 -6.72 -1.79 7.73
CA LEU A 161 -5.60 -1.33 6.93
C LEU A 161 -5.68 -1.82 5.47
N ALA A 162 -6.05 -3.09 5.25
CA ALA A 162 -6.07 -3.72 3.92
C ALA A 162 -6.79 -2.90 2.83
N PRO A 163 -8.04 -2.42 3.01
CA PRO A 163 -8.72 -1.66 1.96
C PRO A 163 -8.07 -0.29 1.69
N LEU A 164 -7.47 0.34 2.70
CA LEU A 164 -6.78 1.63 2.56
C LEU A 164 -5.49 1.45 1.76
N LEU A 165 -4.70 0.45 2.12
CA LEU A 165 -3.48 0.12 1.40
C LEU A 165 -3.80 -0.27 -0.05
N GLU A 166 -4.81 -1.12 -0.28
CA GLU A 166 -5.20 -1.50 -1.65
C GLU A 166 -5.62 -0.30 -2.51
N ARG A 167 -6.41 0.63 -1.93
CA ARG A 167 -6.83 1.85 -2.63
C ARG A 167 -5.63 2.71 -3.00
N HIS A 168 -4.72 2.92 -2.04
CA HIS A 168 -3.49 3.67 -2.24
C HIS A 168 -2.63 3.05 -3.35
N LEU A 169 -2.27 1.76 -3.24
CA LEU A 169 -1.45 1.05 -4.23
C LEU A 169 -2.09 1.09 -5.62
N THR A 170 -3.42 0.90 -5.71
CA THR A 170 -4.12 0.94 -7.01
C THR A 170 -4.08 2.32 -7.66
N ASP A 171 -4.29 3.38 -6.88
CA ASP A 171 -4.22 4.77 -7.35
C ASP A 171 -2.80 5.12 -7.80
N GLU A 172 -1.82 4.70 -7.01
CA GLU A 172 -0.41 4.92 -7.30
C GLU A 172 0.00 4.24 -8.60
N GLU A 173 -0.32 2.96 -8.79
CA GLU A 173 -0.01 2.24 -10.02
C GLU A 173 -0.59 2.95 -11.26
N ASP A 174 -1.84 3.43 -11.18
CA ASP A 174 -2.51 4.15 -12.27
C ASP A 174 -1.88 5.53 -12.56
N LEU A 175 -1.17 6.11 -11.60
CA LEU A 175 -0.46 7.38 -11.75
C LEU A 175 0.99 7.17 -12.20
N ILE A 176 1.72 6.27 -11.54
CA ILE A 176 3.17 6.10 -11.65
C ILE A 176 3.56 5.32 -12.88
N VAL A 177 2.96 4.15 -13.10
CA VAL A 177 3.39 3.25 -14.19
C VAL A 177 3.28 3.95 -15.55
N PRO A 178 2.16 4.62 -15.89
CA PRO A 178 2.07 5.36 -17.15
C PRO A 178 3.11 6.48 -17.29
N VAL A 179 3.50 7.15 -16.20
CA VAL A 179 4.56 8.17 -16.23
C VAL A 179 5.90 7.53 -16.58
N VAL A 180 6.24 6.41 -15.93
CA VAL A 180 7.48 5.65 -16.22
C VAL A 180 7.52 5.21 -17.68
N LEU A 181 6.45 4.59 -18.18
CA LEU A 181 6.37 4.12 -19.57
C LEU A 181 6.48 5.26 -20.58
N LYS A 182 5.78 6.38 -20.34
CA LYS A 182 5.76 7.53 -21.24
C LYS A 182 7.09 8.28 -21.29
N THR A 183 7.79 8.37 -20.17
CA THR A 183 8.98 9.23 -20.01
C THR A 183 10.29 8.46 -20.13
N GLY A 184 10.25 7.14 -19.95
CA GLY A 184 11.45 6.32 -19.88
C GLY A 184 12.29 6.58 -18.62
N LEU A 185 11.65 6.96 -17.52
CA LEU A 185 12.30 7.18 -16.22
C LEU A 185 13.08 5.91 -15.80
N LYS A 186 14.33 6.10 -15.36
CA LYS A 186 15.28 5.04 -14.95
C LYS A 186 15.98 5.40 -13.65
#